data_AF-S4VMY8-F1
#
_entry.id   AF-S4VMY8-F1
#
_cell.length_a   1.000
_cell.length_b   1.000
_cell.length_c   1.000
_cell.angle_alpha   90.00
_cell.angle_beta   90.00
_cell.angle_gamma   90.00
#
_symmetry.space_group_name_H-M   'P 1'
#
loop_
_entity.id
_entity.type
_entity.pdbx_description
1 polymer ?
#
loop_
_entity_poly.entity_id
_entity_poly.type
_entity_poly.pdbx_seq_one_letter_code
_entity_poly.pdbx_strand_id
1 'polypeptide(L)'
;MNEVNLAFNDLNKILMNFKQELENDRAAFSPKEMQLNVNFKGALNEIYYPSDLEEVHEALGYDIEVIRSLGKVFAELTFRNIGDRDTRIVTNLLNGLMHIAHSIHTLFEEVLNKAKLEMLKSRDAGDLKKITQYLVQFIDAIKDLMPQLKSVIVSAASKTNEDNILKELNRVISSADARLNRGMRNIHYLLFDIIELVDLL
;
A
#
# COMPACT_ATOMS: atom_id res chain seq x y z
N MET A 1 -21.91 -13.01 -27.78
CA MET A 1 -21.35 -12.06 -26.78
C MET A 1 -20.41 -11.14 -27.53
N ASN A 2 -20.63 -9.82 -27.51
CA ASN A 2 -19.80 -8.88 -28.27
C ASN A 2 -18.45 -8.66 -27.55
N GLU A 3 -17.41 -8.31 -28.30
CA GLU A 3 -16.03 -8.15 -27.82
C GLU A 3 -15.91 -7.17 -26.64
N VAL A 4 -16.67 -6.08 -26.66
CA VAL A 4 -16.77 -5.10 -25.56
C VAL A 4 -17.23 -5.76 -24.26
N ASN A 5 -18.24 -6.64 -24.31
CA ASN A 5 -18.74 -7.31 -23.11
C ASN A 5 -17.71 -8.28 -22.53
N LEU A 6 -16.89 -8.92 -23.37
CA LEU A 6 -15.80 -9.77 -22.91
C LEU A 6 -14.73 -8.92 -22.22
N ALA A 7 -14.27 -7.85 -22.87
CA ALA A 7 -13.26 -6.95 -22.32
C ALA A 7 -13.69 -6.30 -20.99
N PHE A 8 -14.94 -5.86 -20.90
CA PHE A 8 -15.49 -5.30 -19.66
C PHE A 8 -15.58 -6.35 -18.54
N ASN A 9 -16.02 -7.57 -18.86
CA ASN A 9 -16.13 -8.64 -17.88
C ASN A 9 -14.75 -9.05 -17.34
N ASP A 10 -13.72 -9.07 -18.19
CA ASP A 10 -12.35 -9.35 -17.77
C ASP A 10 -11.82 -8.26 -16.83
N LEU A 11 -12.00 -6.97 -17.17
CA LEU A 11 -11.68 -5.84 -16.30
C LEU A 11 -12.36 -5.98 -14.94
N ASN A 12 -13.68 -6.17 -14.94
CA ASN A 12 -14.47 -6.24 -13.72
C ASN A 12 -14.10 -7.46 -12.88
N LYS A 13 -13.82 -8.60 -13.50
CA LYS A 13 -13.36 -9.81 -12.80
C LYS A 13 -12.04 -9.58 -12.08
N ILE A 14 -11.06 -8.96 -12.74
CA ILE A 14 -9.74 -8.67 -12.15
C ILE A 14 -9.90 -7.70 -10.97
N LEU A 15 -10.65 -6.61 -11.16
CA LEU A 15 -10.92 -5.62 -10.13
C LEU A 15 -11.60 -6.23 -8.89
N MET A 16 -12.65 -7.02 -9.11
CA MET A 16 -13.42 -7.64 -8.01
C MET A 16 -12.61 -8.72 -7.27
N ASN A 17 -11.79 -9.48 -8.00
CA ASN A 17 -10.89 -10.45 -7.36
C ASN A 17 -9.88 -9.75 -6.45
N PHE A 18 -9.28 -8.65 -6.91
CA PHE A 18 -8.34 -7.88 -6.10
C PHE A 18 -9.02 -7.26 -4.88
N LYS A 19 -10.22 -6.68 -5.05
CA LYS A 19 -11.02 -6.17 -3.93
C LYS A 19 -11.34 -7.25 -2.90
N GLN A 20 -11.76 -8.43 -3.36
CA GLN A 20 -12.11 -9.53 -2.47
C GLN A 20 -10.90 -10.06 -1.69
N GLU A 21 -9.72 -10.09 -2.30
CA GLU A 21 -8.46 -10.45 -1.61
C GLU A 21 -8.19 -9.52 -0.44
N LEU A 22 -8.27 -8.19 -0.66
CA LEU A 22 -8.06 -7.19 0.40
C LEU A 22 -9.13 -7.27 1.50
N GLU A 23 -10.40 -7.45 1.14
CA GLU A 23 -11.49 -7.59 2.12
C GLU A 23 -11.39 -8.89 2.93
N ASN A 24 -10.89 -9.97 2.32
CA ASN A 24 -10.63 -11.22 3.05
C ASN A 24 -9.53 -11.03 4.10
N ASP A 25 -8.44 -10.36 3.74
CA ASP A 25 -7.35 -10.03 4.65
C ASP A 25 -7.86 -9.17 5.82
N ARG A 26 -8.66 -8.14 5.52
CA ARG A 26 -9.32 -7.30 6.53
C ARG A 26 -10.28 -8.07 7.42
N ALA A 27 -11.13 -8.92 6.86
CA ALA A 27 -12.12 -9.68 7.63
C ALA A 27 -11.47 -10.76 8.52
N ALA A 28 -10.31 -11.26 8.11
CA ALA A 28 -9.50 -12.17 8.94
C ALA A 28 -8.87 -11.46 10.15
N PHE A 29 -8.73 -10.12 10.09
CA PHE A 29 -8.21 -9.31 11.18
C PHE A 29 -9.26 -9.11 12.28
N SER A 30 -9.01 -9.70 13.45
CA SER A 30 -9.97 -9.72 14.55
C SER A 30 -9.90 -8.45 15.42
N PRO A 31 -10.99 -8.03 16.08
CA PRO A 31 -10.97 -6.90 17.03
C PRO A 31 -10.01 -7.09 18.22
N LYS A 32 -9.63 -8.33 18.54
CA LYS A 32 -8.59 -8.59 19.56
C LYS A 32 -7.19 -8.25 19.04
N GLU A 33 -6.97 -8.33 17.74
CA GLU A 33 -5.74 -7.89 17.08
C GLU A 33 -5.72 -6.37 16.86
N MET A 34 -6.83 -5.66 16.98
CA MET A 34 -6.78 -4.19 17.10
C MET A 34 -6.12 -3.73 18.42
N GLN A 35 -5.90 -4.64 19.38
CA GLN A 35 -5.18 -4.37 20.64
C GLN A 35 -3.66 -4.59 20.54
N LEU A 36 -3.09 -4.67 19.33
CA LEU A 36 -1.65 -4.92 19.12
C LEU A 36 -0.70 -3.86 19.70
N ASN A 37 -1.22 -2.81 20.36
CA ASN A 37 -0.47 -1.76 21.06
C ASN A 37 0.64 -1.11 20.21
N VAL A 38 0.46 -1.09 18.89
CA VAL A 38 1.30 -0.28 18.00
C VAL A 38 0.83 1.16 18.16
N ASN A 39 1.65 2.00 18.76
CA ASN A 39 1.35 3.41 18.96
C ASN A 39 2.51 4.25 18.45
N PHE A 40 2.18 5.35 17.79
CA PHE A 40 3.16 6.40 17.56
C PHE A 40 3.65 6.95 18.91
N LYS A 41 4.91 7.37 18.94
CA LYS A 41 5.55 7.92 20.14
C LYS A 41 6.57 8.98 19.75
N GLY A 42 6.88 9.88 20.70
CA GLY A 42 7.85 10.96 20.48
C GLY A 42 7.45 11.83 19.29
N ALA A 43 8.44 12.20 18.47
CA ALA A 43 8.23 13.06 17.30
C ALA A 43 7.25 12.50 16.26
N LEU A 44 6.98 11.19 16.23
CA LEU A 44 5.98 10.63 15.32
C LEU A 44 4.56 11.12 15.65
N ASN A 45 4.27 11.45 16.92
CA ASN A 45 2.97 12.00 17.34
C ASN A 45 2.74 13.44 16.83
N GLU A 46 3.79 14.11 16.38
CA GLU A 46 3.70 15.45 15.78
C GLU A 46 3.38 15.38 14.28
N ILE A 47 3.61 14.21 13.65
CA ILE A 47 3.47 14.00 12.20
C ILE A 47 2.20 13.20 11.89
N TYR A 48 1.86 12.22 12.73
CA TYR A 48 0.78 11.27 12.47
C TYR A 48 -0.27 11.27 13.58
N TYR A 49 -1.52 11.02 13.18
CA TYR A 49 -2.64 10.76 14.07
C TYR A 49 -2.80 9.25 14.30
N PRO A 50 -3.34 8.81 15.44
CA PRO A 50 -3.62 7.39 15.68
C PRO A 50 -4.48 6.72 14.59
N SER A 51 -5.34 7.48 13.90
CA SER A 51 -6.13 7.01 12.76
C SER A 51 -5.28 6.57 11.58
N ASP A 52 -4.10 7.15 11.40
CA ASP A 52 -3.21 6.87 10.26
C ASP A 52 -2.62 5.45 10.34
N LEU A 53 -2.67 4.81 11.52
CA LEU A 53 -2.28 3.41 11.68
C LEU A 53 -3.19 2.45 10.92
N GLU A 54 -4.45 2.82 10.67
CA GLU A 54 -5.35 1.97 9.90
C GLU A 54 -4.87 1.80 8.46
N GLU A 55 -4.44 2.90 7.81
CA GLU A 55 -3.84 2.84 6.47
C GLU A 55 -2.55 2.02 6.45
N VAL A 56 -1.75 2.10 7.52
CA VAL A 56 -0.54 1.28 7.67
C VAL A 56 -0.90 -0.20 7.80
N HIS A 57 -1.92 -0.55 8.59
CA HIS A 57 -2.38 -1.93 8.73
C HIS A 57 -2.94 -2.48 7.41
N GLU A 58 -3.74 -1.67 6.71
CA GLU A 58 -4.32 -2.02 5.42
C GLU A 58 -3.23 -2.26 4.37
N ALA A 59 -2.24 -1.37 4.25
CA ALA A 59 -1.10 -1.56 3.35
C ALA A 59 -0.36 -2.87 3.66
N LEU A 60 -0.20 -3.20 4.95
CA LEU A 60 0.39 -4.46 5.39
C LEU A 60 -0.55 -5.67 5.22
N GLY A 61 -1.72 -5.52 4.59
CA GLY A 61 -2.71 -6.58 4.38
C GLY A 61 -3.18 -7.18 5.70
N TYR A 62 -3.28 -6.35 6.74
CA TYR A 62 -3.66 -6.75 8.09
C TYR A 62 -2.88 -7.94 8.67
N ASP A 63 -1.64 -8.13 8.20
CA ASP A 63 -0.78 -9.22 8.65
C ASP A 63 -0.32 -8.98 10.09
N ILE A 64 -0.94 -9.72 11.01
CA ILE A 64 -0.75 -9.59 12.46
C ILE A 64 0.72 -9.74 12.86
N GLU A 65 1.46 -10.66 12.24
CA GLU A 65 2.86 -10.92 12.61
C GLU A 65 3.75 -9.75 12.18
N VAL A 66 3.48 -9.18 11.00
CA VAL A 66 4.20 -8.01 10.50
C VAL A 66 3.83 -6.77 11.31
N ILE A 67 2.56 -6.55 11.64
CA ILE A 67 2.10 -5.41 12.44
C ILE A 67 2.72 -5.46 13.85
N ARG A 68 2.75 -6.64 14.49
CA ARG A 68 3.50 -6.83 15.76
C ARG A 68 4.98 -6.50 15.62
N SER A 69 5.58 -6.93 14.52
CA SER A 69 6.99 -6.67 14.25
C SER A 69 7.26 -5.17 14.09
N LEU A 70 6.36 -4.43 13.44
CA LEU A 70 6.42 -2.96 13.38
C LEU A 70 6.32 -2.33 14.78
N GLY A 71 5.40 -2.82 15.62
CA GLY A 71 5.30 -2.40 17.01
C GLY A 71 6.58 -2.60 17.82
N LYS A 72 7.28 -3.74 17.63
CA LYS A 72 8.59 -3.98 18.24
C LYS A 72 9.64 -2.99 17.75
N VAL A 73 9.69 -2.73 16.45
CA VAL A 73 10.59 -1.70 15.88
C VAL A 73 10.32 -0.35 16.54
N PHE A 74 9.05 0.05 16.69
CA PHE A 74 8.71 1.32 17.34
C PHE A 74 9.08 1.33 18.82
N ALA A 75 8.98 0.21 19.52
CA ALA A 75 9.35 0.13 20.93
C ALA A 75 10.86 0.36 21.15
N GLU A 76 11.70 -0.18 20.28
CA GLU A 76 13.17 -0.12 20.39
C GLU A 76 13.77 1.21 19.91
N LEU A 77 13.17 1.88 18.93
CA LEU A 77 13.69 3.15 18.39
C LEU A 77 13.29 4.36 19.25
N THR A 78 14.10 5.42 19.22
CA THR A 78 13.81 6.67 19.94
C THR A 78 13.60 7.85 18.98
N PHE A 79 12.36 8.35 18.91
CA PHE A 79 11.98 9.47 18.03
C PHE A 79 12.03 10.80 18.79
N ARG A 80 13.20 11.44 18.84
CA ARG A 80 13.43 12.65 19.65
C ARG A 80 12.95 13.92 18.96
N ASN A 81 13.16 14.02 17.65
CA ASN A 81 12.70 15.15 16.85
C ASN A 81 12.54 14.76 15.38
N ILE A 82 11.75 15.54 14.64
CA ILE A 82 11.41 15.29 13.23
C ILE A 82 12.66 15.17 12.33
N GLY A 83 13.72 15.90 12.67
CA GLY A 83 14.97 15.91 11.88
C GLY A 83 15.93 14.77 12.19
N ASP A 84 15.66 13.95 13.21
CA ASP A 84 16.57 12.88 13.59
C ASP A 84 16.55 11.72 12.57
N ARG A 85 17.67 10.99 12.55
CA ARG A 85 17.90 9.92 11.59
C ARG A 85 16.79 8.86 11.66
N ASP A 86 16.41 8.47 12.86
CA ASP A 86 15.54 7.35 13.16
C ASP A 86 14.10 7.65 12.76
N THR A 87 13.61 8.82 13.18
CA THR A 87 12.32 9.40 12.81
C THR A 87 12.22 9.50 11.31
N ARG A 88 13.23 10.05 10.62
CA ARG A 88 13.19 10.16 9.15
C ARG A 88 13.07 8.79 8.45
N ILE A 89 13.79 7.77 8.92
CA ILE A 89 13.74 6.43 8.33
C ILE A 89 12.35 5.82 8.52
N VAL A 90 11.80 5.92 9.72
CA VAL A 90 10.46 5.38 10.03
C VAL A 90 9.36 6.17 9.32
N THR A 91 9.44 7.50 9.28
CA THR A 91 8.53 8.37 8.52
C THR A 91 8.51 7.99 7.04
N ASN A 92 9.67 7.72 6.43
CA ASN A 92 9.72 7.29 5.03
C ASN A 92 9.04 5.93 4.81
N LEU A 93 9.18 4.98 5.75
CA LEU A 93 8.46 3.71 5.70
C LEU A 93 6.95 3.93 5.79
N LEU A 94 6.50 4.69 6.80
CA LEU A 94 5.09 4.92 7.07
C LEU A 94 4.41 5.67 5.93
N ASN A 95 5.01 6.75 5.45
CA ASN A 95 4.53 7.47 4.27
C ASN A 95 4.41 6.56 3.06
N GLY A 96 5.34 5.61 2.91
CA GLY A 96 5.28 4.69 1.79
C GLY A 96 4.19 3.64 1.89
N LEU A 97 3.92 3.13 3.09
CA LEU A 97 2.78 2.25 3.34
C LEU A 97 1.46 2.99 3.12
N MET A 98 1.31 4.18 3.71
CA MET A 98 0.11 5.01 3.54
C MET A 98 -0.11 5.40 2.07
N HIS A 99 0.93 5.73 1.32
CA HIS A 99 0.81 6.02 -0.11
C HIS A 99 0.27 4.81 -0.90
N ILE A 100 0.67 3.59 -0.54
CA ILE A 100 0.15 2.37 -1.18
C ILE A 100 -1.33 2.18 -0.84
N ALA A 101 -1.72 2.27 0.43
CA ALA A 101 -3.11 2.19 0.85
C ALA A 101 -3.97 3.27 0.16
N HIS A 102 -3.52 4.52 0.15
CA HIS A 102 -4.19 5.61 -0.53
C HIS A 102 -4.36 5.34 -2.04
N SER A 103 -3.33 4.82 -2.71
CA SER A 103 -3.42 4.49 -4.14
C SER A 103 -4.47 3.40 -4.42
N ILE A 104 -4.58 2.40 -3.52
CA ILE A 104 -5.59 1.34 -3.60
C ILE A 104 -7.00 1.93 -3.37
N HIS A 105 -7.17 2.79 -2.36
CA HIS A 105 -8.43 3.49 -2.10
C HIS A 105 -8.86 4.33 -3.30
N THR A 106 -7.98 5.18 -3.83
CA THR A 106 -8.28 5.99 -5.02
C THR A 106 -8.72 5.12 -6.20
N LEU A 107 -8.04 3.99 -6.45
CA LEU A 107 -8.44 3.05 -7.51
C LEU A 107 -9.89 2.60 -7.36
N PHE A 108 -10.34 2.22 -6.15
CA PHE A 108 -11.67 1.66 -5.95
C PHE A 108 -12.77 2.71 -5.73
N GLU A 109 -12.47 3.79 -5.02
CA GLU A 109 -13.46 4.76 -4.57
C GLU A 109 -13.66 5.89 -5.59
N GLU A 110 -12.60 6.26 -6.31
CA GLU A 110 -12.63 7.40 -7.22
C GLU A 110 -12.60 6.97 -8.69
N VAL A 111 -11.69 6.06 -9.05
CA VAL A 111 -11.38 5.76 -10.46
C VAL A 111 -12.27 4.66 -11.02
N LEU A 112 -12.29 3.48 -10.41
CA LEU A 112 -13.07 2.32 -10.85
C LEU A 112 -14.26 2.08 -9.92
N ASN A 113 -14.91 3.15 -9.47
CA ASN A 113 -16.13 3.07 -8.69
C ASN A 113 -17.33 2.65 -9.56
N LYS A 114 -18.47 2.40 -8.90
CA LYS A 114 -19.69 1.94 -9.56
C LYS A 114 -20.12 2.83 -10.73
N ALA A 115 -20.09 4.15 -10.58
CA ALA A 115 -20.53 5.06 -11.62
C ALA A 115 -19.61 5.00 -12.84
N LYS A 116 -18.29 5.02 -12.62
CA LYS A 116 -17.28 4.92 -13.67
C LYS A 116 -17.34 3.56 -14.38
N LEU A 117 -17.49 2.46 -13.65
CA LEU A 117 -17.67 1.13 -14.24
C LEU A 117 -18.92 1.04 -15.14
N GLU A 118 -20.04 1.65 -14.75
CA GLU A 118 -21.22 1.70 -15.63
C GLU A 118 -20.95 2.49 -16.92
N MET A 119 -20.22 3.61 -16.84
CA MET A 119 -19.80 4.37 -18.02
C MET A 119 -18.87 3.58 -18.94
N LEU A 120 -17.96 2.77 -18.37
CA LEU A 120 -17.02 1.95 -19.14
C LEU A 120 -17.71 0.86 -19.98
N LYS A 121 -18.96 0.46 -19.67
CA LYS A 121 -19.69 -0.53 -20.47
C LYS A 121 -19.98 -0.08 -21.91
N SER A 122 -19.99 1.22 -22.18
CA SER A 122 -20.17 1.76 -23.54
C SER A 122 -18.86 2.12 -24.25
N ARG A 123 -17.69 1.85 -23.64
CA ARG A 123 -16.37 2.07 -24.25
C ARG A 123 -16.04 1.01 -25.28
N ASP A 124 -15.08 1.31 -26.15
CA ASP A 124 -14.57 0.32 -27.08
C ASP A 124 -13.72 -0.73 -26.35
N ALA A 125 -13.61 -1.90 -27.00
CA ALA A 125 -12.89 -3.03 -26.42
C ALA A 125 -11.38 -2.80 -26.31
N GLY A 126 -10.80 -1.90 -27.11
CA GLY A 126 -9.37 -1.57 -27.08
C GLY A 126 -9.02 -0.79 -25.82
N ASP A 127 -9.78 0.26 -25.53
CA ASP A 127 -9.63 1.07 -24.31
C ASP A 127 -9.81 0.21 -23.06
N LEU A 128 -10.85 -0.64 -23.02
CA LEU A 128 -11.09 -1.55 -21.90
C LEU A 128 -9.92 -2.53 -21.68
N LYS A 129 -9.35 -3.09 -22.75
CA LYS A 129 -8.17 -3.96 -22.65
C LYS A 129 -6.95 -3.21 -22.13
N LYS A 130 -6.77 -1.94 -22.54
CA LYS A 130 -5.65 -1.10 -22.08
C LYS A 130 -5.79 -0.75 -20.59
N ILE A 131 -6.99 -0.34 -20.15
CA ILE A 131 -7.31 -0.15 -18.73
C ILE A 131 -7.01 -1.43 -17.94
N THR A 132 -7.45 -2.58 -18.45
CA THR A 132 -7.22 -3.88 -17.81
C THR A 132 -5.72 -4.20 -17.69
N GLN A 133 -4.92 -3.91 -18.71
CA GLN A 133 -3.47 -4.12 -18.67
C GLN A 133 -2.80 -3.27 -17.59
N TYR A 134 -3.15 -1.99 -17.48
CA TYR A 134 -2.62 -1.13 -16.42
C TYR A 134 -3.08 -1.55 -15.04
N LEU A 135 -4.33 -1.99 -14.89
CA LEU A 135 -4.83 -2.55 -13.63
C LEU A 135 -4.03 -3.76 -13.19
N VAL A 136 -3.75 -4.70 -14.10
CA VAL A 136 -2.90 -5.87 -13.80
C VAL A 136 -1.50 -5.44 -13.37
N GLN A 137 -0.88 -4.52 -14.09
CA GLN A 137 0.46 -4.01 -13.74
C GLN A 137 0.47 -3.29 -12.39
N PHE A 138 -0.60 -2.54 -12.06
CA PHE A 138 -0.76 -1.88 -10.77
C PHE A 138 -0.82 -2.89 -9.63
N ILE A 139 -1.64 -3.93 -9.78
CA ILE A 139 -1.77 -5.02 -8.80
C ILE A 139 -0.43 -5.74 -8.63
N ASP A 140 0.23 -6.09 -9.74
CA ASP A 140 1.53 -6.77 -9.72
C ASP A 140 2.60 -5.92 -9.03
N ALA A 141 2.63 -4.61 -9.27
CA ALA A 141 3.57 -3.70 -8.61
C ALA A 141 3.39 -3.67 -7.08
N ILE A 142 2.15 -3.74 -6.59
CA ILE A 142 1.85 -3.84 -5.15
C ILE A 142 2.29 -5.21 -4.63
N LYS A 143 1.91 -6.30 -5.31
CA LYS A 143 2.25 -7.68 -4.92
C LYS A 143 3.74 -7.95 -4.94
N ASP A 144 4.51 -7.24 -5.76
CA ASP A 144 5.96 -7.31 -5.77
C ASP A 144 6.58 -6.52 -4.61
N LEU A 145 6.09 -5.31 -4.33
CA LEU A 145 6.67 -4.41 -3.33
C LEU A 145 6.35 -4.87 -1.89
N MET A 146 5.10 -5.22 -1.62
CA MET A 146 4.61 -5.45 -0.26
C MET A 146 5.31 -6.59 0.49
N PRO A 147 5.52 -7.79 -0.09
CA PRO A 147 6.22 -8.88 0.61
C PRO A 147 7.62 -8.49 1.08
N GLN A 148 8.28 -7.60 0.33
CA GLN A 148 9.63 -7.15 0.64
C GLN A 148 9.63 -6.16 1.80
N LEU A 149 8.68 -5.23 1.84
CA LEU A 149 8.48 -4.33 2.98
C LEU A 149 8.16 -5.12 4.24
N LYS A 150 7.23 -6.09 4.14
CA LYS A 150 6.89 -7.01 5.23
C LYS A 150 8.13 -7.75 5.74
N SER A 151 8.92 -8.32 4.84
CA SER A 151 10.16 -9.04 5.18
C SER A 151 11.19 -8.15 5.89
N VAL A 152 11.36 -6.90 5.45
CA VAL A 152 12.26 -5.93 6.10
C VAL A 152 11.78 -5.56 7.50
N ILE A 153 10.48 -5.34 7.69
CA ILE A 153 9.91 -5.04 9.01
C ILE A 153 10.17 -6.21 9.97
N VAL A 154 9.89 -7.45 9.54
CA VAL A 154 10.14 -8.65 10.34
C VAL A 154 11.64 -8.82 10.64
N SER A 155 12.51 -8.63 9.64
CA SER A 155 13.97 -8.69 9.81
C SER A 155 14.48 -7.63 10.79
N ALA A 156 14.00 -6.40 10.68
CA ALA A 156 14.35 -5.31 11.58
C ALA A 156 13.91 -5.61 13.02
N ALA A 157 12.70 -6.13 13.22
CA ALA A 157 12.18 -6.51 14.53
C ALA A 157 12.95 -7.65 15.21
N SER A 158 13.76 -8.41 14.46
CA SER A 158 14.63 -9.46 15.00
C SER A 158 15.97 -8.95 15.55
N LYS A 159 16.29 -7.67 15.35
CA LYS A 159 17.56 -7.09 15.79
C LYS A 159 17.48 -6.62 17.24
N THR A 160 18.63 -6.64 17.92
CA THR A 160 18.75 -6.38 19.36
C THR A 160 19.29 -4.98 19.70
N ASN A 161 19.59 -4.15 18.70
CA ASN A 161 20.03 -2.77 18.92
C ASN A 161 19.56 -1.83 17.80
N GLU A 162 19.41 -0.57 18.16
CA GLU A 162 18.90 0.53 17.33
C GLU A 162 19.61 0.63 15.97
N ASP A 163 20.95 0.67 15.95
CA ASP A 163 21.72 0.82 14.72
C ASP A 163 21.48 -0.33 13.73
N ASN A 164 21.37 -1.57 14.21
CA ASN A 164 21.08 -2.72 13.36
C ASN A 164 19.62 -2.71 12.84
N ILE A 165 18.66 -2.28 13.66
CA ILE A 165 17.26 -2.09 13.24
C ILE A 165 17.22 -1.11 12.06
N LEU A 166 17.81 0.08 12.26
CA LEU A 166 17.82 1.14 11.25
C LEU A 166 18.58 0.73 9.99
N LYS A 167 19.66 -0.04 10.13
CA LYS A 167 20.41 -0.58 8.99
C LYS A 167 19.54 -1.51 8.14
N GLU A 168 18.74 -2.38 8.76
CA GLU A 168 17.81 -3.24 8.00
C GLU A 168 16.73 -2.42 7.29
N LEU A 169 16.08 -1.51 8.01
CA LEU A 169 15.07 -0.61 7.44
C LEU A 169 15.64 0.17 6.23
N ASN A 170 16.84 0.73 6.37
CA ASN A 170 17.49 1.49 5.31
C ASN A 170 17.75 0.71 4.02
N ARG A 171 17.82 -0.63 4.04
CA ARG A 171 18.06 -1.45 2.83
C ARG A 171 16.99 -1.25 1.77
N VAL A 172 15.77 -0.92 2.18
CA VAL A 172 14.63 -0.77 1.26
C VAL A 172 14.05 0.65 1.26
N ILE A 173 14.34 1.44 2.31
CA ILE A 173 13.75 2.77 2.52
C ILE A 173 14.67 3.93 2.09
N SER A 174 15.99 3.85 2.31
CA SER A 174 16.86 5.04 2.24
C SER A 174 17.86 5.00 1.10
N SER A 175 17.43 5.52 -0.06
CA SER A 175 18.23 6.07 -1.16
C SER A 175 17.27 6.67 -2.20
N ALA A 176 17.73 7.59 -3.07
CA ALA A 176 16.91 8.13 -4.17
C ALA A 176 16.44 7.05 -5.16
N ASP A 177 17.17 5.92 -5.19
CA ASP A 177 16.87 4.68 -5.91
C ASP A 177 16.31 3.57 -5.02
N ALA A 178 15.93 3.89 -3.79
CA ALA A 178 15.36 2.92 -2.87
C ALA A 178 14.17 2.25 -3.53
N ARG A 179 14.11 0.93 -3.36
CA ARG A 179 13.07 0.11 -3.97
C ARG A 179 11.67 0.57 -3.56
N LEU A 180 11.50 1.07 -2.32
CA LEU A 180 10.27 1.72 -1.88
C LEU A 180 9.93 2.93 -2.76
N ASN A 181 10.83 3.90 -2.89
CA ASN A 181 10.62 5.09 -3.73
C ASN A 181 10.36 4.78 -5.19
N ARG A 182 11.01 3.75 -5.75
CA ARG A 182 10.77 3.32 -7.13
C ARG A 182 9.41 2.63 -7.27
N GLY A 183 9.09 1.73 -6.35
CA GLY A 183 7.81 1.02 -6.34
C GLY A 183 6.63 1.96 -6.16
N MET A 184 6.70 2.90 -5.23
CA MET A 184 5.67 3.93 -5.03
C MET A 184 5.46 4.79 -6.28
N ARG A 185 6.55 5.26 -6.91
CA ARG A 185 6.46 6.02 -8.17
C ARG A 185 5.80 5.20 -9.28
N ASN A 186 6.16 3.92 -9.40
CA ASN A 186 5.56 3.03 -10.39
C ASN A 186 4.05 2.84 -10.14
N ILE A 187 3.65 2.57 -8.90
CA ILE A 187 2.24 2.45 -8.50
C ILE A 187 1.49 3.75 -8.82
N HIS A 188 2.07 4.90 -8.49
CA HIS A 188 1.49 6.21 -8.80
C HIS A 188 1.29 6.43 -10.30
N TYR A 189 2.31 6.16 -11.13
CA TYR A 189 2.20 6.32 -12.58
C TYR A 189 1.18 5.37 -13.20
N LEU A 190 1.12 4.12 -12.74
CA LEU A 190 0.13 3.16 -13.22
C LEU A 190 -1.30 3.58 -12.86
N LEU A 191 -1.51 4.09 -11.64
CA LEU A 191 -2.80 4.64 -11.24
C LEU A 191 -3.17 5.85 -12.10
N PHE A 192 -2.21 6.74 -12.36
CA PHE A 192 -2.41 7.90 -13.22
C PHE A 192 -2.78 7.50 -14.66
N ASP A 193 -2.10 6.51 -15.24
CA ASP A 193 -2.43 5.97 -16.58
C ASP A 193 -3.87 5.40 -16.61
N ILE A 194 -4.33 4.75 -15.53
CA ILE A 194 -5.72 4.29 -15.41
C ILE A 194 -6.67 5.50 -15.35
N ILE A 195 -6.37 6.51 -14.52
CA ILE A 195 -7.18 7.73 -14.40
C ILE A 195 -7.35 8.41 -15.75
N GLU A 196 -6.27 8.63 -16.49
CA GLU A 196 -6.34 9.28 -17.81
C GLU A 196 -7.27 8.52 -18.76
N LEU A 197 -7.19 7.19 -18.79
CA LEU A 197 -8.03 6.38 -19.67
C LEU A 197 -9.50 6.33 -19.22
N VAL A 198 -9.77 6.43 -17.92
CA VAL A 198 -11.13 6.37 -17.37
C VAL A 198 -11.83 7.72 -17.43
N ASP A 199 -11.08 8.82 -17.25
CA ASP A 199 -11.64 10.17 -17.09
C ASP A 199 -11.52 11.06 -18.32
N LEU A 200 -10.49 10.88 -19.15
CA LEU A 200 -10.19 11.80 -20.26
C LEU A 200 -10.54 11.26 -21.65
N LEU A 201 -10.72 9.94 -21.78
CA LEU A 201 -11.36 9.33 -22.93
C LEU A 201 -12.86 9.31 -22.66
#